data_AF-A0A2J6WN61-F1
#
_entry.id   AF-A0A2J6WN61-F1
#
_cell.length_a   1.000
_cell.length_b   1.000
_cell.length_c   1.000
_cell.angle_alpha   90.00
_cell.angle_beta   90.00
_cell.angle_gamma   90.00
#
_symmetry.space_group_name_H-M   'P 1'
#
loop_
_entity.id
_entity.type
_entity.pdbx_description
1 polymer ?
#
loop_
_entity_poly.entity_id
_entity_poly.type
_entity_poly.pdbx_seq_one_letter_code
_entity_poly.pdbx_strand_id
1 'polypeptide(L)'
;MSWLFFIIVFIFLPEPSYAWGPLTHTYLSWQILSLSGLVTTEVLTMIKLYKDYFIYGNIIPDTVIGKKYLPQEKNPHSWKTGFMLLNMAKTPEEKSFAYGFLTHLAADAVLHDKIREFNSFQHIIFEIKADRIVDRFYWLQIMSINKKVKKISEKFFEQILLNSVAIKTSKKIYKSLIFLSAFNTGELRNPEVFNIFHLKSLTAMVDILNHGENSKIISLPPYN
;
A
#
# COMPACT_ATOMS: atom_id res chain seq x y z
N MET A 1 -3.82 -3.70 34.67
CA MET A 1 -4.26 -2.81 33.56
C MET A 1 -3.17 -2.55 32.52
N SER A 2 -1.88 -2.53 32.86
CA SER A 2 -0.76 -2.38 31.90
C SER A 2 -0.58 -3.57 30.95
N TRP A 3 -0.71 -4.80 31.44
CA TRP A 3 -0.53 -6.02 30.63
C TRP A 3 -1.56 -6.18 29.51
N LEU A 4 -2.81 -5.79 29.75
CA LEU A 4 -3.87 -5.76 28.74
C LEU A 4 -3.53 -4.77 27.61
N PHE A 5 -2.92 -3.62 27.92
CA PHE A 5 -2.46 -2.68 26.91
C PHE A 5 -1.32 -3.29 26.07
N PHE A 6 -0.34 -3.92 26.71
CA PHE A 6 0.76 -4.59 25.98
C PHE A 6 0.27 -5.78 25.13
N ILE A 7 -0.69 -6.57 25.62
CA ILE A 7 -1.29 -7.69 24.88
C ILE A 7 -2.14 -7.18 23.70
N ILE A 8 -2.92 -6.11 23.89
CA ILE A 8 -3.66 -5.46 22.81
C ILE A 8 -2.68 -4.92 21.76
N VAL A 9 -1.61 -4.23 22.17
CA VAL A 9 -0.56 -3.77 21.25
C VAL A 9 0.07 -4.95 20.52
N PHE A 10 0.37 -6.07 21.18
CA PHE A 10 0.97 -7.25 20.54
C PHE A 10 0.05 -7.98 19.57
N ILE A 11 -1.25 -8.05 19.85
CA ILE A 11 -2.25 -8.67 18.97
C ILE A 11 -2.56 -7.78 17.75
N PHE A 12 -2.43 -6.46 17.90
CA PHE A 12 -2.65 -5.48 16.82
C PHE A 12 -1.37 -4.97 16.17
N LEU A 13 -0.18 -5.41 16.60
CA LEU A 13 1.04 -5.19 15.85
C LEU A 13 0.85 -5.91 14.51
N PRO A 14 0.88 -5.21 13.37
CA PRO A 14 0.89 -5.88 12.09
C PRO A 14 2.08 -6.86 12.13
N GLU A 15 1.83 -8.12 11.78
CA GLU A 15 2.94 -9.03 11.48
C GLU A 15 3.86 -8.29 10.51
N PRO A 16 5.19 -8.26 10.74
CA PRO A 16 6.12 -7.47 9.93
C PRO A 16 5.85 -7.71 8.46
N SER A 17 5.14 -6.78 7.83
CA SER A 17 5.02 -6.65 6.39
C SER A 17 6.14 -5.72 6.03
N TYR A 18 7.16 -6.26 5.36
CA TYR A 18 8.41 -5.59 5.10
C TYR A 18 8.28 -4.55 3.96
N ALA A 19 7.35 -3.62 4.11
CA ALA A 19 6.70 -2.81 3.08
C ALA A 19 6.74 -1.32 3.44
N TRP A 20 6.44 -0.40 2.51
CA TRP A 20 6.33 1.00 2.92
C TRP A 20 5.17 1.19 3.92
N GLY A 21 5.29 2.19 4.80
CA GLY A 21 4.18 2.52 5.67
C GLY A 21 3.01 3.18 4.90
N PRO A 22 1.79 3.19 5.47
CA PRO A 22 0.59 3.69 4.80
C PRO A 22 0.65 5.18 4.43
N LEU A 23 1.43 6.00 5.17
CA LEU A 23 1.64 7.40 4.77
C LEU A 23 2.54 7.48 3.55
N THR A 24 3.60 6.68 3.49
CA THR A 24 4.51 6.65 2.36
C THR A 24 3.82 6.14 1.09
N HIS A 25 2.98 5.11 1.17
CA HIS A 25 2.13 4.69 0.04
C HIS A 25 1.19 5.80 -0.45
N THR A 26 0.56 6.51 0.49
CA THR A 26 -0.31 7.65 0.13
C THR A 26 0.50 8.77 -0.53
N TYR A 27 1.70 9.08 -0.02
CA TYR A 27 2.60 10.06 -0.60
C TYR A 27 3.02 9.70 -2.03
N LEU A 28 3.49 8.47 -2.23
CA LEU A 28 3.89 7.95 -3.54
C LEU A 28 2.73 7.99 -4.55
N SER A 29 1.55 7.54 -4.15
CA SER A 29 0.37 7.55 -5.02
C SER A 29 -0.07 8.97 -5.38
N TRP A 30 0.02 9.94 -4.47
CA TRP A 30 -0.24 11.34 -4.78
C TRP A 30 0.74 11.91 -5.81
N GLN A 31 2.00 11.51 -5.76
CA GLN A 31 2.99 11.97 -6.74
C GLN A 31 2.75 11.39 -8.12
N ILE A 32 2.32 10.14 -8.24
CA ILE A 32 1.93 9.53 -9.53
C ILE A 32 0.90 10.40 -10.25
N LEU A 33 -0.07 10.97 -9.53
CA LEU A 33 -1.08 11.86 -10.11
C LEU A 33 -0.49 13.14 -10.71
N SER A 34 0.74 13.50 -10.35
CA SER A 34 1.44 14.69 -10.84
C SER A 34 2.43 14.38 -11.99
N LEU A 35 2.75 13.10 -12.24
CA LEU A 35 3.75 12.68 -13.24
C LEU A 35 3.19 12.60 -14.66
N SER A 36 2.73 13.75 -15.17
CA SER A 36 2.23 13.86 -16.55
C SER A 36 3.35 13.58 -17.56
N GLY A 37 3.06 12.82 -18.62
CA GLY A 37 4.04 12.45 -19.65
C GLY A 37 4.90 11.21 -19.34
N LEU A 38 4.89 10.75 -18.09
CA LEU A 38 5.54 9.48 -17.71
C LEU A 38 4.57 8.31 -17.64
N VAL A 39 3.29 8.57 -17.33
CA VAL A 39 2.20 7.58 -17.37
C VAL A 39 1.38 7.78 -18.64
N THR A 40 0.89 6.70 -19.26
CA THR A 40 -0.01 6.80 -20.42
C THR A 40 -1.19 7.73 -20.13
N THR A 41 -1.58 8.53 -21.13
CA THR A 41 -2.64 9.54 -20.97
C THR A 41 -3.96 8.93 -20.54
N GLU A 42 -4.30 7.75 -21.04
CA GLU A 42 -5.52 7.01 -20.68
C GLU A 42 -5.54 6.67 -19.19
N VAL A 43 -4.48 6.01 -18.70
CA VAL A 43 -4.38 5.59 -17.29
C VAL A 43 -4.33 6.81 -16.39
N LEU A 44 -3.50 7.82 -16.70
CA LEU A 44 -3.36 9.02 -15.90
C LEU A 44 -4.68 9.80 -15.78
N THR A 45 -5.43 9.91 -16.88
CA THR A 45 -6.74 10.59 -16.89
C THR A 45 -7.74 9.83 -16.00
N MET A 46 -7.77 8.50 -16.12
CA MET A 46 -8.65 7.65 -15.32
C MET A 46 -8.35 7.76 -13.82
N ILE A 47 -7.09 7.60 -13.42
CA ILE A 47 -6.72 7.66 -12.00
C ILE A 47 -6.86 9.07 -11.42
N LYS A 48 -6.73 10.13 -12.23
CA LYS A 48 -7.04 11.50 -11.80
C LYS A 48 -8.54 11.71 -11.56
N LEU A 49 -9.37 11.23 -12.48
CA LEU A 49 -10.83 11.37 -12.39
C LEU A 49 -11.40 10.57 -11.20
N TYR A 50 -10.83 9.39 -10.93
CA TYR A 50 -11.23 8.49 -9.85
C TYR A 50 -10.20 8.41 -8.72
N LYS A 51 -9.53 9.55 -8.43
CA LYS A 51 -8.40 9.68 -7.49
C LYS A 51 -8.59 8.96 -6.17
N ASP A 52 -9.73 9.13 -5.52
CA ASP A 52 -9.95 8.56 -4.19
C ASP A 52 -9.94 7.02 -4.22
N TYR A 53 -10.36 6.40 -5.32
CA TYR A 53 -10.26 4.95 -5.54
C TYR A 53 -8.81 4.52 -5.75
N PHE A 54 -8.05 5.27 -6.54
CA PHE A 54 -6.60 5.02 -6.74
C PHE A 54 -5.82 5.09 -5.42
N ILE A 55 -5.98 6.19 -4.67
CA ILE A 55 -5.31 6.36 -3.37
C ILE A 55 -5.72 5.23 -2.41
N TYR A 56 -7.01 4.88 -2.37
CA TYR A 56 -7.48 3.83 -1.46
C TYR A 56 -6.99 2.43 -1.84
N GLY A 57 -6.86 2.13 -3.13
CA GLY A 57 -6.22 0.91 -3.63
C GLY A 57 -4.76 0.79 -3.18
N ASN A 58 -4.06 1.91 -3.03
CA ASN A 58 -2.67 1.94 -2.56
C ASN A 58 -2.52 1.66 -1.05
N ILE A 59 -3.62 1.70 -0.29
CA ILE A 59 -3.62 1.61 1.18
C ILE A 59 -4.23 0.29 1.65
N ILE A 60 -5.25 -0.21 0.95
CA ILE A 60 -6.04 -1.35 1.42
C ILE A 60 -5.23 -2.65 1.66
N PRO A 61 -4.13 -2.99 0.94
CA PRO A 61 -3.43 -4.25 1.15
C PRO A 61 -2.91 -4.40 2.58
N ASP A 62 -2.44 -3.30 3.19
CA ASP A 62 -1.92 -3.29 4.57
C ASP A 62 -3.02 -3.33 5.65
N THR A 63 -4.28 -3.21 5.24
CA THR A 63 -5.41 -3.22 6.18
C THR A 63 -6.05 -4.59 6.36
N VAL A 64 -5.58 -5.60 5.61
CA VAL A 64 -6.15 -6.95 5.61
C VAL A 64 -5.73 -7.73 6.87
N ILE A 65 -6.70 -8.10 7.69
CA ILE A 65 -6.47 -8.98 8.84
C ILE A 65 -6.56 -10.45 8.41
N GLY A 66 -5.70 -11.29 8.99
CA GLY A 66 -5.79 -12.74 8.81
C GLY A 66 -5.20 -13.22 7.48
N LYS A 67 -4.32 -12.43 6.86
CA LYS A 67 -3.65 -12.77 5.59
C LYS A 67 -2.94 -14.13 5.60
N LYS A 68 -2.43 -14.58 6.76
CA LYS A 68 -1.82 -15.92 6.92
C LYS A 68 -2.79 -17.10 6.74
N TYR A 69 -4.09 -16.85 6.81
CA TYR A 69 -5.13 -17.85 6.60
C TYR A 69 -5.65 -17.84 5.16
N LEU A 70 -5.13 -16.94 4.30
CA LEU A 70 -5.42 -16.96 2.87
C LEU A 70 -4.51 -17.97 2.17
N PRO A 71 -5.04 -18.69 1.15
CA PRO A 71 -4.18 -19.36 0.18
C PRO A 71 -3.15 -18.38 -0.37
N GLN A 72 -1.91 -18.82 -0.61
CA GLN A 72 -0.83 -17.96 -1.11
C GLN A 72 -1.23 -17.19 -2.38
N GLU A 73 -2.03 -17.81 -3.25
CA GLU A 73 -2.55 -17.22 -4.48
C GLU A 73 -3.51 -16.04 -4.28
N LYS A 74 -4.03 -15.88 -3.07
CA LYS A 74 -4.95 -14.82 -2.65
C LYS A 74 -4.31 -13.88 -1.64
N ASN A 75 -2.98 -13.93 -1.49
CA ASN A 75 -2.27 -13.00 -0.65
C ASN A 75 -2.49 -11.57 -1.20
N PRO A 76 -2.95 -10.61 -0.37
CA PRO A 76 -3.08 -9.21 -0.75
C PRO A 76 -1.78 -8.61 -1.31
N HIS A 77 -0.63 -9.14 -0.88
CA HIS A 77 0.67 -8.77 -1.40
C HIS A 77 1.11 -9.74 -2.50
N SER A 78 0.28 -9.97 -3.53
CA SER A 78 0.64 -10.80 -4.68
C SER A 78 0.27 -10.14 -6.00
N TRP A 79 1.17 -10.25 -6.99
CA TRP A 79 0.93 -9.77 -8.36
C TRP A 79 -0.34 -10.38 -8.95
N LYS A 80 -0.57 -11.68 -8.70
CA LYS A 80 -1.76 -12.40 -9.15
C LYS A 80 -3.05 -11.73 -8.68
N THR A 81 -3.13 -11.31 -7.41
CA THR A 81 -4.31 -10.63 -6.87
C THR A 81 -4.47 -9.24 -7.48
N GLY A 82 -3.37 -8.49 -7.65
CA GLY A 82 -3.38 -7.17 -8.30
C GLY A 82 -3.87 -7.22 -9.75
N PHE A 83 -3.39 -8.16 -10.56
CA PHE A 83 -3.85 -8.31 -11.94
C PHE A 83 -5.25 -8.90 -12.03
N MET A 84 -5.64 -9.80 -11.11
CA MET A 84 -7.02 -10.28 -11.02
C MET A 84 -8.00 -9.14 -10.72
N LEU A 85 -7.64 -8.21 -9.83
CA LEU A 85 -8.41 -6.98 -9.60
C LEU A 85 -8.56 -6.17 -10.89
N LEU A 86 -7.47 -5.95 -11.62
CA LEU A 86 -7.50 -5.15 -12.85
C LEU A 86 -8.36 -5.82 -13.93
N ASN A 87 -8.21 -7.13 -14.11
CA ASN A 87 -8.92 -7.92 -15.12
C ASN A 87 -10.42 -8.07 -14.82
N MET A 88 -10.81 -8.08 -13.54
CA MET A 88 -12.21 -8.21 -13.12
C MET A 88 -12.93 -6.86 -12.97
N ALA A 89 -12.21 -5.74 -13.03
CA ALA A 89 -12.78 -4.40 -12.92
C ALA A 89 -13.71 -4.09 -14.10
N LYS A 90 -14.97 -3.76 -13.79
CA LYS A 90 -16.03 -3.46 -14.76
C LYS A 90 -16.30 -1.97 -14.87
N THR A 91 -15.95 -1.20 -13.85
CA THR A 91 -16.14 0.26 -13.86
C THR A 91 -14.80 1.01 -13.82
N PRO A 92 -14.77 2.28 -14.27
CA PRO A 92 -13.58 3.11 -14.14
C PRO A 92 -13.09 3.29 -12.68
N GLU A 93 -14.00 3.32 -11.71
CA GLU A 93 -13.68 3.35 -10.28
C GLU A 93 -12.89 2.11 -9.86
N GLU A 94 -13.37 0.92 -10.26
CA GLU A 94 -12.73 -0.36 -9.96
C GLU A 94 -11.37 -0.48 -10.64
N LYS A 95 -11.24 -0.03 -11.90
CA LYS A 95 -9.95 0.02 -12.61
C LYS A 95 -8.97 0.95 -11.92
N SER A 96 -9.42 2.14 -11.54
CA SER A 96 -8.61 3.10 -10.80
C SER A 96 -8.15 2.54 -9.46
N PHE A 97 -9.02 1.81 -8.74
CA PHE A 97 -8.66 1.11 -7.52
C PHE A 97 -7.61 0.01 -7.77
N ALA A 98 -7.78 -0.80 -8.82
CA ALA A 98 -6.84 -1.86 -9.18
C ALA A 98 -5.45 -1.31 -9.55
N TYR A 99 -5.38 -0.19 -10.27
CA TYR A 99 -4.10 0.51 -10.51
C TYR A 99 -3.47 1.02 -9.22
N GLY A 100 -4.28 1.52 -8.28
CA GLY A 100 -3.83 1.86 -6.93
C GLY A 100 -3.20 0.68 -6.21
N PHE A 101 -3.84 -0.48 -6.30
CA PHE A 101 -3.36 -1.73 -5.71
C PHE A 101 -2.03 -2.20 -6.32
N LEU A 102 -1.94 -2.24 -7.66
CA LEU A 102 -0.72 -2.66 -8.36
C LEU A 102 0.47 -1.75 -8.07
N THR A 103 0.23 -0.45 -7.95
CA THR A 103 1.31 0.51 -7.63
C THR A 103 1.76 0.42 -6.18
N HIS A 104 0.91 -0.01 -5.25
CA HIS A 104 1.35 -0.39 -3.90
C HIS A 104 2.32 -1.58 -3.95
N LEU A 105 1.95 -2.65 -4.66
CA LEU A 105 2.83 -3.82 -4.84
C LEU A 105 4.17 -3.46 -5.48
N ALA A 106 4.17 -2.55 -6.45
CA ALA A 106 5.39 -2.08 -7.10
C ALA A 106 6.33 -1.34 -6.14
N ALA A 107 5.78 -0.50 -5.26
CA ALA A 107 6.57 0.19 -4.26
C ALA A 107 7.17 -0.79 -3.24
N ASP A 108 6.39 -1.79 -2.82
CA ASP A 108 6.85 -2.81 -1.88
C ASP A 108 7.92 -3.71 -2.50
N ALA A 109 7.71 -4.21 -3.72
CA ALA A 109 8.70 -5.04 -4.41
C ALA A 109 10.07 -4.36 -4.52
N VAL A 110 10.10 -3.04 -4.75
CA VAL A 110 11.34 -2.25 -4.71
C VAL A 110 11.96 -2.23 -3.32
N LEU A 111 11.14 -1.98 -2.29
CA LEU A 111 11.66 -1.89 -0.92
C LEU A 111 12.22 -3.26 -0.48
N HIS A 112 11.46 -4.33 -0.63
CA HIS A 112 11.88 -5.69 -0.30
C HIS A 112 13.20 -6.09 -0.96
N ASP A 113 13.38 -5.78 -2.24
CA ASP A 113 14.63 -6.04 -2.95
C ASP A 113 15.80 -5.23 -2.39
N LYS A 114 15.56 -3.99 -1.98
CA LYS A 114 16.62 -3.06 -1.54
C LYS A 114 17.07 -3.25 -0.10
N ILE A 115 16.18 -3.74 0.77
CA ILE A 115 16.47 -3.99 2.18
C ILE A 115 16.42 -5.48 2.53
N ARG A 116 16.67 -6.37 1.56
CA ARG A 116 16.68 -7.83 1.75
C ARG A 116 17.57 -8.34 2.90
N GLU A 117 18.65 -7.61 3.20
CA GLU A 117 19.59 -7.93 4.27
C GLU A 117 19.14 -7.44 5.67
N PHE A 118 18.06 -6.66 5.74
CA PHE A 118 17.58 -6.15 7.03
C PHE A 118 16.84 -7.26 7.78
N ASN A 119 16.97 -7.27 9.11
CA ASN A 119 16.11 -8.10 9.96
C ASN A 119 14.75 -7.42 10.21
N SER A 120 13.76 -8.18 10.68
CA SER A 120 12.39 -7.69 10.90
C SER A 120 12.29 -6.41 11.72
N PHE A 121 13.17 -6.23 12.71
CA PHE A 121 13.18 -5.03 13.52
C PHE A 121 13.74 -3.82 12.76
N GLN A 122 14.84 -4.00 12.02
CA GLN A 122 15.42 -2.94 11.19
C GLN A 122 14.45 -2.44 10.13
N HIS A 123 13.68 -3.36 9.53
CA HIS A 123 12.61 -3.03 8.59
C HIS A 123 11.52 -2.18 9.24
N ILE A 124 10.88 -2.66 10.32
CA ILE A 124 9.84 -1.91 11.02
C ILE A 124 10.34 -0.51 11.40
N ILE A 125 11.58 -0.39 11.88
CA ILE A 125 12.18 0.90 12.22
C ILE A 125 12.36 1.80 11.00
N PHE A 126 12.76 1.24 9.85
CA PHE A 126 12.87 1.98 8.60
C PHE A 126 11.49 2.51 8.16
N GLU A 127 10.46 1.66 8.15
CA GLU A 127 9.10 2.01 7.74
C GLU A 127 8.50 3.14 8.59
N ILE A 128 8.59 3.02 9.92
CA ILE A 128 8.09 4.05 10.84
C ILE A 128 8.84 5.37 10.62
N LYS A 129 10.14 5.32 10.37
CA LYS A 129 10.94 6.53 10.12
C LYS A 129 10.67 7.13 8.75
N ALA A 130 10.43 6.32 7.72
CA ALA A 130 10.02 6.77 6.40
C ALA A 130 8.67 7.51 6.44
N ASP A 131 7.67 6.91 7.11
CA ASP A 131 6.35 7.51 7.28
C ASP A 131 6.38 8.85 8.04
N ARG A 132 7.41 9.09 8.86
CA ARG A 132 7.59 10.36 9.57
C ARG A 132 8.15 11.49 8.72
N ILE A 133 8.88 11.17 7.67
CA ILE A 133 9.40 12.17 6.72
C ILE A 133 8.25 12.72 5.88
N VAL A 134 7.22 11.90 5.69
CA VAL A 134 6.02 12.23 4.92
C VAL A 134 5.13 13.22 5.68
N ASP A 135 4.70 14.28 5.00
CA ASP A 135 3.87 15.34 5.59
C ASP A 135 2.52 14.80 6.12
N ARG A 136 2.07 15.34 7.26
CA ARG A 136 0.76 15.01 7.86
C ARG A 136 -0.42 15.34 6.96
N PHE A 137 -0.23 16.18 5.95
CA PHE A 137 -1.17 16.38 4.86
C PHE A 137 -1.68 15.07 4.28
N TYR A 138 -0.81 14.09 4.04
CA TYR A 138 -1.21 12.79 3.48
C TYR A 138 -2.10 11.99 4.43
N TRP A 139 -1.91 12.12 5.74
CA TRP A 139 -2.84 11.55 6.72
C TRP A 139 -4.25 12.12 6.57
N LEU A 140 -4.36 13.45 6.45
CA LEU A 140 -5.63 14.12 6.23
C LEU A 140 -6.28 13.63 4.95
N GLN A 141 -5.50 13.42 3.89
CA GLN A 141 -6.01 12.87 2.63
C GLN A 141 -6.63 11.47 2.82
N ILE A 142 -5.98 10.56 3.55
CA ILE A 142 -6.55 9.24 3.84
C ILE A 142 -7.86 9.36 4.64
N MET A 143 -7.87 10.29 5.61
CA MET A 143 -9.03 10.50 6.46
C MET A 143 -10.21 11.13 5.72
N SER A 144 -9.95 11.96 4.72
CA SER A 144 -10.97 12.59 3.88
C SER A 144 -11.54 11.68 2.78
N ILE A 145 -10.92 10.52 2.49
CA ILE A 145 -11.48 9.57 1.51
C ILE A 145 -12.93 9.23 1.87
N ASN A 146 -13.82 9.47 0.90
CA ASN A 146 -15.25 9.34 1.04
C ASN A 146 -15.67 7.93 1.52
N LYS A 147 -16.64 7.85 2.45
CA LYS A 147 -17.16 6.57 2.96
C LYS A 147 -17.72 5.66 1.86
N LYS A 148 -18.35 6.24 0.82
CA LYS A 148 -18.87 5.53 -0.35
C LYS A 148 -17.75 4.89 -1.15
N VAL A 149 -16.65 5.62 -1.38
CA VAL A 149 -15.44 5.09 -2.06
C VAL A 149 -14.92 3.88 -1.30
N LYS A 150 -14.67 4.03 0.02
CA LYS A 150 -14.21 2.93 0.89
C LYS A 150 -15.11 1.71 0.78
N LYS A 151 -16.43 1.90 0.92
CA LYS A 151 -17.41 0.80 0.86
C LYS A 151 -17.41 0.07 -0.50
N ILE A 152 -17.35 0.81 -1.60
CA ILE A 152 -17.37 0.23 -2.95
C ILE A 152 -16.07 -0.56 -3.18
N SER A 153 -14.92 0.05 -2.87
CA SER A 153 -13.61 -0.60 -3.00
C SER A 153 -13.45 -1.83 -2.11
N GLU A 154 -13.86 -1.75 -0.83
CA GLU A 154 -13.85 -2.88 0.09
C GLU A 154 -14.70 -4.04 -0.46
N LYS A 155 -15.94 -3.74 -0.91
CA LYS A 155 -16.83 -4.75 -1.50
C LYS A 155 -16.22 -5.39 -2.75
N PHE A 156 -15.63 -4.59 -3.64
CA PHE A 156 -14.98 -5.09 -4.84
C PHE A 156 -13.78 -5.98 -4.49
N PHE A 157 -12.93 -5.54 -3.56
CA PHE A 157 -11.76 -6.29 -3.11
C PHE A 157 -12.14 -7.61 -2.42
N GLU A 158 -13.14 -7.61 -1.55
CA GLU A 158 -13.64 -8.80 -0.86
C GLU A 158 -14.21 -9.84 -1.83
N GLN A 159 -14.87 -9.41 -2.91
CA GLN A 159 -15.37 -10.33 -3.95
C GLN A 159 -14.24 -11.12 -4.62
N ILE A 160 -13.08 -10.48 -4.81
CA ILE A 160 -11.89 -11.09 -5.43
C ILE A 160 -11.21 -12.09 -4.49
N LEU A 161 -11.24 -11.84 -3.17
CA LEU A 161 -10.69 -12.78 -2.18
C LEU A 161 -11.58 -14.02 -1.94
N LEU A 162 -12.85 -14.01 -2.40
CA LEU A 162 -13.91 -15.04 -2.27
C LEU A 162 -14.39 -15.30 -0.83
N ASN A 163 -15.72 -15.17 -0.58
CA ASN A 163 -16.62 -15.79 0.43
C ASN A 163 -16.07 -16.16 1.83
N SER A 164 -14.94 -15.64 2.26
CA SER A 164 -14.38 -15.86 3.57
C SER A 164 -15.06 -14.90 4.53
N VAL A 165 -16.06 -15.39 5.24
CA VAL A 165 -16.72 -14.72 6.37
C VAL A 165 -15.70 -14.26 7.45
N ALA A 166 -14.46 -14.75 7.38
CA ALA A 166 -13.38 -14.48 8.33
C ALA A 166 -12.45 -13.31 7.94
N ILE A 167 -12.50 -12.78 6.72
CA ILE A 167 -11.58 -11.72 6.29
C ILE A 167 -12.29 -10.37 6.35
N LYS A 168 -11.71 -9.47 7.13
CA LYS A 168 -12.16 -8.09 7.28
C LYS A 168 -10.99 -7.16 7.10
N THR A 169 -11.19 -6.06 6.38
CA THR A 169 -10.29 -4.92 6.47
C THR A 169 -10.47 -4.25 7.82
N SER A 170 -9.39 -3.82 8.45
CA SER A 170 -9.45 -3.11 9.73
C SER A 170 -9.11 -1.65 9.59
N LYS A 171 -10.15 -0.83 9.68
CA LYS A 171 -10.05 0.63 9.80
C LYS A 171 -9.28 1.08 11.06
N LYS A 172 -9.08 0.19 12.04
CA LYS A 172 -8.32 0.47 13.26
C LYS A 172 -6.82 0.30 13.06
N ILE A 173 -6.37 -0.69 12.27
CA ILE A 173 -4.94 -0.96 12.05
C ILE A 173 -4.26 0.23 11.39
N TYR A 174 -4.85 0.73 10.30
CA TYR A 174 -4.28 1.87 9.58
C TYR A 174 -4.20 3.12 10.49
N LYS A 175 -5.23 3.41 11.29
CA LYS A 175 -5.21 4.52 12.26
C LYS A 175 -4.14 4.35 13.32
N SER A 176 -3.94 3.13 13.82
CA SER A 176 -2.91 2.81 14.80
C SER A 176 -1.51 2.98 14.24
N LEU A 177 -1.25 2.55 13.00
CA LEU A 177 0.06 2.70 12.35
C LEU A 177 0.45 4.17 12.17
N ILE A 178 -0.51 5.00 11.75
CA ILE A 178 -0.27 6.44 11.62
C ILE A 178 -0.15 7.11 12.99
N PHE A 179 -0.94 6.68 13.97
CA PHE A 179 -0.78 7.18 15.33
C PHE A 179 0.64 6.87 15.84
N LEU A 180 1.15 5.65 15.66
CA LEU A 180 2.50 5.27 16.05
C LEU A 180 3.59 6.07 15.33
N SER A 181 3.44 6.34 14.03
CA SER A 181 4.40 7.18 13.30
C SER A 181 4.42 8.62 13.84
N ALA A 182 3.27 9.16 14.28
CA ALA A 182 3.18 10.52 14.83
C ALA A 182 3.92 10.72 16.18
N PHE A 183 4.15 9.66 16.97
CA PHE A 183 4.78 9.73 18.30
C PHE A 183 6.21 9.19 18.38
N ASN A 184 6.74 8.57 17.32
CA ASN A 184 8.15 8.18 17.30
C ASN A 184 9.02 9.47 17.34
N THR A 185 10.19 9.41 17.98
CA THR A 185 11.09 10.56 18.21
C THR A 185 12.45 10.44 17.51
N GLY A 186 12.82 9.28 16.95
CA GLY A 186 14.13 9.08 16.29
C GLY A 186 14.18 9.51 14.81
N GLU A 187 15.32 10.04 14.35
CA GLU A 187 15.51 10.47 12.96
C GLU A 187 15.85 9.29 12.02
N LEU A 188 15.51 9.44 10.73
CA LEU A 188 16.01 8.55 9.68
C LEU A 188 17.50 8.85 9.47
N ARG A 189 18.35 7.90 9.87
CA ARG A 189 19.81 8.10 9.94
C ARG A 189 20.45 8.46 8.59
N ASN A 190 19.80 8.13 7.48
CA ASN A 190 20.28 8.45 6.15
C ASN A 190 19.11 8.83 5.21
N PRO A 191 18.75 10.12 5.12
CA PRO A 191 17.63 10.59 4.29
C PRO A 191 17.87 10.39 2.79
N GLU A 192 19.12 10.27 2.34
CA GLU A 192 19.42 9.96 0.93
C GLU A 192 18.93 8.57 0.54
N VAL A 193 19.01 7.60 1.46
CA VAL A 193 18.48 6.25 1.24
C VAL A 193 16.97 6.28 1.01
N PHE A 194 16.24 7.10 1.78
CA PHE A 194 14.81 7.31 1.54
C PHE A 194 14.57 7.84 0.13
N ASN A 195 15.29 8.89 -0.30
CA ASN A 195 15.13 9.47 -1.63
C ASN A 195 15.44 8.46 -2.76
N ILE A 196 16.46 7.61 -2.59
CA ILE A 196 16.78 6.56 -3.57
C ILE A 196 15.65 5.55 -3.69
N PHE A 197 15.12 5.05 -2.57
CA PHE A 197 14.04 4.06 -2.60
C PHE A 197 12.73 4.68 -3.07
N HIS A 198 12.49 5.94 -2.70
CA HIS A 198 11.37 6.75 -3.16
C HIS A 198 11.36 6.88 -4.69
N LEU A 199 12.46 7.32 -5.31
CA LEU A 199 12.57 7.43 -6.76
C LEU A 199 12.44 6.07 -7.48
N LYS A 200 13.04 5.01 -6.92
CA LYS A 200 12.90 3.66 -7.48
C LYS A 200 11.46 3.15 -7.39
N SER A 201 10.77 3.44 -6.29
CA SER A 201 9.35 3.10 -6.11
C SER A 201 8.50 3.81 -7.15
N LEU A 202 8.67 5.14 -7.33
CA LEU A 202 7.95 5.88 -8.38
C LEU A 202 8.24 5.33 -9.78
N THR A 203 9.48 4.97 -10.07
CA THR A 203 9.86 4.37 -11.37
C THR A 203 9.15 3.05 -11.60
N ALA A 204 9.11 2.17 -10.59
CA ALA A 204 8.41 0.90 -10.66
C ALA A 204 6.89 1.07 -10.77
N MET A 205 6.32 2.05 -10.06
CA MET A 205 4.90 2.40 -10.15
C MET A 205 4.54 2.94 -11.54
N VAL A 206 5.40 3.73 -12.18
CA VAL A 206 5.19 4.17 -13.56
C VAL A 206 5.30 2.98 -14.52
N ASP A 207 6.28 2.10 -14.33
CA ASP A 207 6.49 0.91 -15.17
C ASP A 207 5.26 -0.01 -15.16
N ILE A 208 4.68 -0.29 -13.98
CA ILE A 208 3.49 -1.15 -13.87
C ILE A 208 2.24 -0.51 -14.49
N LEU A 209 2.10 0.82 -14.40
CA LEU A 209 0.97 1.54 -15.01
C LEU A 209 1.04 1.56 -16.54
N ASN A 210 2.24 1.56 -17.11
CA ASN A 210 2.43 1.62 -18.56
C ASN A 210 2.45 0.25 -19.22
N HIS A 211 3.04 -0.75 -18.54
CA HIS A 211 3.33 -2.04 -19.15
C HIS A 211 2.51 -3.19 -18.58
N GLY A 212 1.80 -2.99 -17.46
CA GLY A 212 0.96 -4.02 -16.83
C GLY A 212 1.75 -5.31 -16.60
N GLU A 213 1.23 -6.43 -17.07
CA GLU A 213 1.86 -7.76 -16.95
C GLU A 213 3.22 -7.88 -17.69
N ASN A 214 3.62 -6.90 -18.51
CA ASN A 214 4.93 -6.86 -19.16
C ASN A 214 5.96 -6.01 -18.39
N SER A 215 5.58 -5.45 -17.23
CA SER A 215 6.46 -4.63 -16.41
C SER A 215 7.62 -5.44 -15.82
N LYS A 216 8.80 -4.84 -15.71
CA LYS A 216 9.99 -5.51 -15.15
C LYS A 216 9.86 -5.76 -13.65
N ILE A 217 9.07 -4.95 -12.94
CA ILE A 217 8.96 -5.07 -11.48
C ILE A 217 8.32 -6.38 -11.04
N ILE A 218 7.51 -7.02 -11.91
CA ILE A 218 6.79 -8.25 -11.56
C ILE A 218 7.72 -9.43 -11.27
N SER A 219 8.99 -9.37 -11.72
CA SER A 219 9.99 -10.39 -11.40
C SER A 219 10.45 -10.34 -9.94
N LEU A 220 10.19 -9.24 -9.25
CA LEU A 220 10.47 -9.07 -7.82
C LEU A 220 9.20 -9.35 -7.02
N PRO A 221 9.27 -10.18 -5.96
CA PRO A 221 8.10 -10.43 -5.14
C PRO A 221 7.79 -9.18 -4.30
N PRO A 222 6.51 -8.75 -4.20
CA PRO A 222 6.08 -7.64 -3.34
C PRO A 222 5.88 -8.10 -1.88
N TYR A 223 6.50 -9.22 -1.53
CA TYR A 223 6.48 -9.86 -0.22
C TYR A 223 7.81 -10.61 -0.02
N ASN A 224 8.12 -10.96 1.22
CA ASN A 224 9.31 -11.77 1.57
C ASN A 224 9.08 -13.27 1.35
#